data_AF-A0A141R954-F1
#
_entry.id   AF-A0A141R954-F1
#
_cell.length_a   1.000
_cell.length_b   1.000
_cell.length_c   1.000
_cell.angle_alpha   90.00
_cell.angle_beta   90.00
_cell.angle_gamma   90.00
#
_symmetry.space_group_name_H-M   'P 1'
#
loop_
_entity.id
_entity.type
_entity.pdbx_description
1 polymer ?
#
loop_
_entity_poly.entity_id
_entity_poly.type
_entity_poly.pdbx_seq_one_letter_code
_entity_poly.pdbx_strand_id
1 'polypeptide(L)' 'MQRETVWLVEDEQGIADTLVYMLQQEGFAVEVFERGLPVLDKARQQV' A
#
# COMPACT_ATOMS: atom_id res chain seq x y z
N MET A 1 -3.94 -6.98 18.40
CA MET A 1 -4.81 -7.00 17.21
C MET A 1 -3.92 -6.85 16.01
N GLN A 2 -3.80 -7.87 15.17
CA GLN A 2 -3.00 -7.78 13.94
C GLN A 2 -3.81 -6.99 12.93
N ARG A 3 -3.21 -5.92 12.39
CA ARG A 3 -3.84 -5.03 11.42
C ARG A 3 -3.51 -5.58 10.03
N GLU A 4 -4.50 -5.81 9.17
CA GLU A 4 -4.19 -6.23 7.79
C GLU A 4 -3.42 -5.12 7.07
N THR A 5 -2.38 -5.50 6.33
CA THR A 5 -1.57 -4.57 5.55
C THR A 5 -2.04 -4.56 4.10
N VAL A 6 -2.35 -3.37 3.59
CA VAL A 6 -2.66 -3.12 2.18
C VAL A 6 -1.41 -2.55 1.50
N TRP A 7 -1.02 -3.16 0.38
CA TRP A 7 -0.01 -2.62 -0.52
C TRP A 7 -0.67 -1.77 -1.58
N LEU A 8 -0.47 -0.46 -1.48
CA LEU A 8 -1.03 0.52 -2.40
C LEU A 8 0.01 0.82 -3.50
N VAL A 9 -0.38 0.62 -4.76
CA VAL A 9 0.44 1.02 -5.92
C VAL A 9 -0.22 2.20 -6.60
N GLU A 10 0.45 3.35 -6.58
CA GLU A 10 -0.07 4.60 -7.12
C GLU A 10 1.10 5.52 -7.48
N ASP A 11 1.15 5.99 -8.73
CA ASP A 11 2.23 6.85 -9.24
C ASP A 11 1.94 8.34 -9.03
N GLU A 12 0.69 8.71 -8.78
CA GLU A 12 0.29 10.08 -8.46
C GLU A 12 0.20 10.31 -6.94
N GLN A 13 1.11 11.13 -6.39
CA GLN A 13 1.18 11.41 -4.95
C GLN A 13 -0.16 11.90 -4.34
N GLY A 14 -0.89 12.77 -5.05
CA GLY A 14 -2.16 13.31 -4.54
C GLY A 14 -3.24 12.24 -4.39
N ILE A 15 -3.26 11.25 -5.29
CA ILE A 15 -4.16 10.10 -5.22
C ILE A 15 -3.69 9.17 -4.09
N ALA A 16 -2.38 8.91 -4.01
CA ALA A 16 -1.80 8.05 -2.98
C ALA A 16 -2.13 8.55 -1.57
N ASP A 17 -1.96 9.84 -1.30
CA ASP A 17 -2.27 10.45 0.00
C ASP A 17 -3.74 10.30 0.37
N THR A 18 -4.64 10.50 -0.60
CA THR A 18 -6.08 10.36 -0.42
C THR A 18 -6.46 8.92 -0.10
N LEU A 19 -5.92 7.95 -0.82
CA LEU A 19 -6.17 6.51 -0.62
C LEU A 19 -5.59 6.02 0.72
N VAL A 20 -4.37 6.44 1.07
CA VAL A 20 -3.74 6.13 2.38
C VAL A 20 -4.62 6.63 3.52
N TYR A 21 -5.09 7.87 3.45
CA TYR A 21 -5.95 8.43 4.47
C TYR A 21 -7.23 7.59 4.66
N MET A 22 -7.92 7.24 3.57
CA MET A 22 -9.15 6.44 3.64
C MET A 22 -8.90 5.04 4.24
N LEU A 23 -7.87 4.35 3.77
CA LEU A 23 -7.53 3.00 4.26
C LEU A 23 -7.12 3.01 5.75
N GLN A 24 -6.41 4.05 6.20
CA GLN A 24 -6.07 4.20 7.61
C GLN A 24 -7.29 4.48 8.49
N GLN A 25 -8.30 5.22 8.00
CA GLN A 25 -9.57 5.41 8.70
C GLN A 25 -10.37 4.10 8.83
N GLU A 26 -10.31 3.23 7.83
CA GLU A 26 -10.87 1.87 7.88
C GLU A 26 -10.07 0.92 8.78
N GLY A 27 -8.91 1.38 9.26
CA GLY A 27 -8.10 0.67 10.23
C GLY A 27 -7.04 -0.23 9.60
N PHE A 28 -6.73 -0.11 8.30
CA PHE A 28 -5.65 -0.84 7.65
C PHE A 28 -4.27 -0.23 7.92
N ALA A 29 -3.23 -1.06 7.89
CA ALA A 29 -1.87 -0.59 7.71
C ALA A 29 -1.63 -0.43 6.20
N VAL A 30 -0.96 0.64 5.78
CA VAL A 30 -0.75 0.92 4.35
C VAL A 30 0.73 1.05 4.07
N GLU A 31 1.18 0.37 3.03
CA GLU A 31 2.52 0.53 2.46
C GLU A 31 2.36 0.95 1.00
N VAL A 32 3.00 2.05 0.64
CA VAL A 32 2.84 2.70 -0.67
C VAL A 32 4.02 2.38 -1.57
N PHE A 33 3.72 2.14 -2.84
CA PHE A 33 4.70 1.93 -3.89
C PHE A 33 4.34 2.80 -5.10
N GLU A 34 5.31 3.57 -5.59
CA GLU A 34 5.11 4.38 -6.81
C GLU A 34 4.99 3.53 -8.08
N ARG A 35 5.46 2.27 -8.04
CA ARG A 35 5.53 1.38 -9.21
C ARG A 35 5.18 -0.04 -8.86
N GLY A 36 4.59 -0.75 -9.82
CA GLY A 36 4.22 -2.15 -9.65
C GLY A 36 5.41 -3.11 -9.51
N LEU A 37 6.54 -2.84 -10.17
CA LEU A 37 7.70 -3.75 -10.12
C LEU A 37 8.24 -3.94 -8.69
N PRO A 38 8.48 -2.88 -7.88
CA PRO A 38 8.78 -3.01 -6.46
C PRO A 38 7.82 -3.92 -5.67
N VAL A 39 6.52 -3.88 -5.99
CA VAL A 39 5.51 -4.73 -5.32
C VAL A 39 5.68 -6.20 -5.70
N LEU A 40 5.92 -6.48 -6.98
CA LEU A 40 6.16 -7.84 -7.45
C LEU A 40 7.43 -8.43 -6.85
N ASP A 41 8.50 -7.62 -6.75
CA ASP A 41 9.75 -8.03 -6.12
C ASP A 41 9.54 -8.34 -4.64
N LYS A 42 8.77 -7.52 -3.93
CA LYS A 42 8.41 -7.77 -2.53
C LYS A 42 7.53 -9.01 -2.38
N ALA A 43 6.50 -9.17 -3.21
CA ALA A 43 5.60 -10.32 -3.18
C ALA A 43 6.36 -11.64 -3.34
N ARG A 44 7.34 -11.67 -4.25
CA ARG A 44 8.20 -12.84 -4.48
C ARG A 44 9.07 -13.21 -3.27
N GLN A 45 9.40 -12.26 -2.39
CA GLN A 45 10.18 -12.53 -1.17
C GLN A 45 9.32 -13.08 -0.03
N GLN A 46 7.99 -13.04 -0.15
CA GLN A 46 7.06 -13.53 0.87
C GLN A 46 6.57 -14.97 0.63
N VAL A 47 6.95 -15.57 -0.50
CA VAL A 47 6.68 -16.98 -0.85
C VAL A 47 7.89 -17.83 -0.49
#